data_AF-A0A254R5N2-F1
#
_entry.id   AF-A0A254R5N2-F1
#
_cell.length_a   1.000
_cell.length_b   1.000
_cell.length_c   1.000
_cell.angle_alpha   90.00
_cell.angle_beta   90.00
_cell.angle_gamma   90.00
#
_symmetry.space_group_name_H-M   'P 1'
#
loop_
_entity.id
_entity.type
_entity.pdbx_description
1 polymer ?
#
loop_
_entity_poly.entity_id
_entity_poly.type
_entity_poly.pdbx_seq_one_letter_code
_entity_poly.pdbx_strand_id
1 'polypeptide(L)'
;MDVILHLGAHRTASTSFQAYMRGNTRVLQGQGIGFWGPQRTRGGLLTGVIPVRGAGPAERQYLRASGRIALACEKSARAGIRQLVVSDENMIGAPRANLRADSLYPQAGARVRRYLDAFGGGVTQIALSIRSPELYWASCFAFAVMRGHAVPSAATLNRLTDSPRGWREVIADIACAAPGVPLMILTHEEFGSLPELRLWHMTGRRADPPDTHAREWLNRSPGLGALRAFLGERGEDPDLLPEGTGRWMPFARAAQAELKERYADDLFWLRAGADGLARLADTTGWNSGQDGTQPPPGIGERGRRNDEEVGRMVGHR
;
A
#
# COMPACT_ATOMS: atom_id res chain seq x y z
N MET A 1 2.26 0.06 24.76
CA MET A 1 2.75 0.53 23.45
C MET A 1 1.68 0.19 22.45
N ASP A 2 1.22 1.17 21.68
CA ASP A 2 0.17 1.02 20.67
C ASP A 2 0.79 0.53 19.36
N VAL A 3 0.31 -0.58 18.78
CA VAL A 3 0.76 -1.04 17.46
C VAL A 3 -0.26 -0.65 16.39
N ILE A 4 0.21 0.09 15.40
CA ILE A 4 -0.59 0.55 14.25
C ILE A 4 -0.14 -0.24 13.02
N LEU A 5 -1.06 -1.00 12.41
CA LEU A 5 -0.80 -1.68 11.15
C LEU A 5 -1.16 -0.77 9.97
N HIS A 6 -0.15 -0.30 9.25
CA HIS A 6 -0.34 0.40 7.98
C HIS A 6 -0.29 -0.63 6.84
N LEU A 7 -1.48 -1.01 6.37
CA LEU A 7 -1.70 -2.03 5.34
C LEU A 7 -1.54 -1.50 3.92
N GLY A 8 -1.46 -0.17 3.74
CA GLY A 8 -1.43 0.60 2.49
C GLY A 8 -1.53 -0.22 1.21
N ALA A 9 -2.66 -0.17 0.50
CA ALA A 9 -2.75 -0.95 -0.74
C ALA A 9 -1.62 -0.58 -1.69
N HIS A 10 -1.12 -1.55 -2.45
CA HIS A 10 -0.08 -1.29 -3.43
C HIS A 10 -0.45 -0.13 -4.35
N ARG A 11 0.54 0.63 -4.78
CA ARG A 11 0.38 1.80 -5.68
C ARG A 11 -0.37 2.99 -5.03
N THR A 12 -0.38 3.09 -3.70
CA THR A 12 -0.93 4.22 -2.92
C THR A 12 0.16 5.07 -2.21
N ALA A 13 1.35 5.20 -2.80
CA ALA A 13 2.51 5.93 -2.25
C ALA A 13 3.06 5.38 -0.91
N SER A 14 2.84 4.10 -0.63
CA SER A 14 3.40 3.44 0.54
C SER A 14 4.94 3.47 0.58
N THR A 15 5.63 3.30 -0.54
CA THR A 15 7.10 3.39 -0.58
C THR A 15 7.60 4.78 -0.19
N SER A 16 6.97 5.85 -0.69
CA SER A 16 7.31 7.22 -0.28
C SER A 16 7.11 7.40 1.22
N PHE A 17 5.98 6.94 1.76
CA PHE A 17 5.72 6.98 3.20
C PHE A 17 6.77 6.21 4.01
N GLN A 18 7.14 5.00 3.59
CA GLN A 18 8.15 4.20 4.27
C GLN A 18 9.55 4.85 4.22
N ALA A 19 9.92 5.46 3.09
CA ALA A 19 11.17 6.21 2.97
C ALA A 19 11.17 7.43 3.88
N TYR A 20 10.06 8.17 3.93
CA TYR A 20 9.84 9.27 4.88
C TYR A 20 10.01 8.83 6.34
N MET A 21 9.35 7.74 6.76
CA MET A 21 9.49 7.22 8.13
C MET A 21 10.94 6.82 8.47
N ARG A 22 11.64 6.23 7.49
CA ARG A 22 13.04 5.82 7.64
C ARG A 22 13.97 7.02 7.73
N GLY A 23 13.81 8.02 6.85
CA GLY A 23 14.59 9.26 6.86
C GLY A 23 14.46 10.03 8.18
N ASN A 24 13.28 9.93 8.82
CA ASN A 24 12.97 10.64 10.06
C ASN A 24 13.06 9.80 11.33
N THR A 25 13.67 8.61 11.29
CA THR A 25 13.64 7.65 12.41
C THR A 25 14.12 8.26 13.74
N ARG A 26 15.20 9.04 13.75
CA ARG A 26 15.73 9.65 15.00
C ARG A 26 14.75 10.64 15.62
N VAL A 27 14.18 11.53 14.81
CA VAL A 27 13.20 12.54 15.26
C VAL A 27 11.96 11.86 15.81
N LEU A 28 11.43 10.87 15.07
CA LEU A 28 10.24 10.12 15.46
C LEU A 28 10.47 9.30 16.73
N GLN A 29 11.64 8.68 16.90
CA GLN A 29 12.00 7.97 18.14
C GLN A 29 12.07 8.92 19.34
N GLY A 30 12.57 10.15 19.17
CA GLY A 30 12.52 11.19 20.21
C GLY A 30 11.09 11.53 20.64
N GLN A 31 10.12 11.39 19.74
CA GLN A 31 8.69 11.52 20.03
C GLN A 31 8.04 10.22 20.56
N GLY A 32 8.81 9.14 20.76
CA GLY A 32 8.29 7.83 21.18
C GLY A 32 7.59 7.06 20.06
N ILE A 33 7.86 7.39 18.79
CA ILE A 33 7.28 6.73 17.61
C ILE A 33 8.32 5.80 16.99
N GLY A 34 8.00 4.51 16.92
CA GLY A 34 8.79 3.48 16.27
C GLY A 34 8.26 3.16 14.88
N PHE A 35 9.14 2.65 14.02
CA PHE A 35 8.78 2.25 12.66
C PHE A 35 9.37 0.89 12.30
N TRP A 36 8.51 -0.01 11.81
CA TRP A 36 8.90 -1.26 11.15
C TRP A 36 8.42 -1.24 9.70
N GLY A 37 9.36 -0.99 8.77
CA GLY A 37 9.11 -1.06 7.33
C GLY A 37 9.54 -2.38 6.68
N PRO A 38 9.39 -2.51 5.35
CA PRO A 38 9.68 -3.71 4.57
C PRO A 38 11.05 -4.35 4.84
N GLN A 39 12.09 -3.56 5.08
CA GLN A 39 13.43 -4.09 5.35
C GLN A 39 13.46 -4.98 6.59
N ARG A 40 12.62 -4.66 7.58
CA ARG A 40 12.50 -5.43 8.83
C ARG A 40 11.39 -6.47 8.73
N THR A 41 10.21 -6.09 8.25
CA THR A 41 9.05 -6.99 8.18
C THR A 41 9.33 -8.18 7.25
N ARG A 42 9.91 -7.92 6.07
CA ARG A 42 10.30 -8.92 5.07
C ARG A 42 11.68 -9.52 5.33
N GLY A 43 12.51 -8.87 6.16
CA GLY A 43 13.82 -9.35 6.63
C GLY A 43 13.76 -10.46 7.69
N GLY A 44 12.68 -11.24 7.76
CA GLY A 44 12.53 -12.37 8.67
C GLY A 44 11.56 -12.15 9.84
N LEU A 45 11.21 -10.90 10.17
CA LEU A 45 10.33 -10.62 11.31
C LEU A 45 8.96 -11.30 11.13
N LEU A 46 8.30 -11.06 9.99
CA LEU A 46 6.96 -11.58 9.71
C LEU A 46 6.96 -12.93 8.95
N THR A 47 8.13 -13.50 8.68
CA THR A 47 8.24 -14.76 7.92
C THR A 47 7.52 -15.91 8.63
N GLY A 48 6.59 -16.58 7.96
CA GLY A 48 5.80 -17.66 8.55
C GLY A 48 4.51 -17.20 9.23
N VAL A 49 4.26 -15.87 9.35
CA VAL A 49 2.91 -15.40 9.66
C VAL A 49 1.97 -15.89 8.58
N ILE A 50 2.26 -15.61 7.31
CA ILE A 50 1.67 -16.39 6.20
C ILE A 50 2.61 -17.58 5.93
N PRO A 51 2.10 -18.84 5.92
CA PRO A 51 2.92 -20.01 5.73
C PRO A 51 3.68 -19.98 4.40
N VAL A 52 4.98 -20.27 4.47
CA VAL A 52 5.84 -20.46 3.31
C VAL A 52 5.77 -21.93 2.89
N ARG A 53 5.43 -22.17 1.62
CA ARG A 53 5.37 -23.53 1.07
C ARG A 53 6.76 -24.18 1.15
N GLY A 54 6.81 -25.44 1.56
CA GLY A 54 8.07 -26.21 1.69
C GLY A 54 8.89 -25.90 2.94
N ALA A 55 8.53 -24.90 3.76
CA ALA A 55 9.29 -24.53 4.97
C ALA A 55 8.83 -25.27 6.24
N GLY A 56 8.32 -26.50 6.10
CA GLY A 56 7.79 -27.32 7.19
C GLY A 56 6.35 -26.96 7.62
N PRO A 57 5.85 -27.51 8.74
CA PRO A 57 4.46 -27.35 9.17
C PRO A 57 4.06 -25.90 9.42
N ALA A 58 2.91 -25.48 8.86
CA ALA A 58 2.41 -24.10 8.95
C ALA A 58 2.27 -23.60 10.40
N GLU A 59 1.86 -24.47 11.32
CA GLU A 59 1.71 -24.14 12.74
C GLU A 59 3.05 -23.78 13.40
N ARG A 60 4.10 -24.57 13.14
CA ARG A 60 5.44 -24.28 13.66
C ARG A 60 6.00 -22.98 13.08
N GLN A 61 5.74 -22.70 11.81
CA GLN A 61 6.13 -21.44 11.19
C GLN A 61 5.45 -20.25 11.88
N TYR A 62 4.15 -20.37 12.12
CA TYR A 62 3.33 -19.36 12.78
C TYR A 62 3.80 -19.09 14.21
N LEU A 63 3.93 -20.12 15.05
CA LEU A 63 4.41 -19.99 16.44
C LEU A 63 5.76 -19.28 16.51
N ARG A 64 6.69 -19.63 15.61
CA ARG A 64 8.00 -18.96 15.52
C ARG A 64 7.86 -17.49 15.13
N ALA A 65 6.96 -17.17 14.20
CA ALA A 65 6.72 -15.79 13.79
C ALA A 65 6.12 -14.95 14.93
N SER A 66 5.09 -15.47 15.61
CA SER A 66 4.46 -14.82 16.76
C SER A 66 5.47 -14.58 17.89
N GLY A 67 6.33 -15.56 18.20
CA GLY A 67 7.40 -15.38 19.19
C GLY A 67 8.40 -14.28 18.82
N ARG A 68 8.82 -14.20 17.55
CA ARG A 68 9.71 -13.11 17.08
C ARG A 68 9.03 -11.74 17.14
N ILE A 69 7.75 -11.67 16.78
CA ILE A 69 6.96 -10.43 16.87
C ILE A 69 6.85 -9.98 18.32
N ALA A 70 6.50 -10.87 19.24
CA ALA A 70 6.39 -10.57 20.67
C ALA A 70 7.70 -10.01 21.24
N LEU A 71 8.83 -10.70 21.01
CA LEU A 71 10.16 -10.24 21.44
C LEU A 71 10.54 -8.88 20.82
N ALA A 72 10.22 -8.69 19.54
CA ALA A 72 10.49 -7.43 18.87
C ALA A 72 9.64 -6.28 19.44
N CYS A 73 8.37 -6.52 19.74
CA CYS A 73 7.47 -5.55 20.37
C CYS A 73 7.95 -5.18 21.78
N GLU A 74 8.32 -6.17 22.60
CA GLU A 74 8.86 -5.95 23.94
C GLU A 74 10.16 -5.12 23.89
N LYS A 75 11.06 -5.43 22.95
CA LYS A 75 12.28 -4.65 22.75
C LYS A 75 11.97 -3.20 22.37
N SER A 76 11.00 -2.96 21.49
CA SER A 76 10.57 -1.60 21.13
C SER A 76 10.00 -0.86 22.35
N ALA A 77 9.15 -1.51 23.14
CA ALA A 77 8.56 -0.92 24.34
C ALA A 77 9.63 -0.55 25.38
N ARG A 78 10.61 -1.43 25.63
CA ARG A 78 11.76 -1.16 26.52
C ARG A 78 12.65 -0.01 26.02
N ALA A 79 12.67 0.24 24.71
CA ALA A 79 13.37 1.37 24.12
C ALA A 79 12.57 2.69 24.19
N GLY A 80 11.47 2.74 24.95
CA GLY A 80 10.68 3.96 25.14
C GLY A 80 9.69 4.25 24.01
N ILE A 81 9.49 3.32 23.07
CA ILE A 81 8.51 3.48 22.01
C ILE A 81 7.10 3.33 22.59
N ARG A 82 6.28 4.37 22.41
CA ARG A 82 4.89 4.44 22.85
C ARG A 82 3.94 4.04 21.72
N GLN A 83 4.23 4.41 20.48
CA GLN A 83 3.46 4.04 19.29
C GLN A 83 4.38 3.42 18.24
N LEU A 84 3.99 2.27 17.69
CA LEU A 84 4.76 1.54 16.70
C LEU A 84 3.96 1.44 15.39
N VAL A 85 4.45 2.10 14.34
CA VAL A 85 3.89 1.99 12.99
C VAL A 85 4.56 0.83 12.26
N VAL A 86 3.78 -0.20 11.91
CA VAL A 86 4.24 -1.34 11.10
C VAL A 86 3.65 -1.19 9.70
N SER A 87 4.48 -0.90 8.71
CA SER A 87 4.04 -0.69 7.32
C SER A 87 4.52 -1.81 6.42
N ASP A 88 3.58 -2.58 5.87
CA ASP A 88 3.87 -3.54 4.81
C ASP A 88 2.61 -3.85 3.98
N GLU A 89 2.64 -3.44 2.72
CA GLU A 89 1.55 -3.56 1.75
C GLU A 89 1.23 -5.03 1.48
N ASN A 90 2.21 -5.92 1.64
CA ASN A 90 2.04 -7.36 1.42
C ASN A 90 1.16 -8.02 2.47
N MET A 91 0.82 -7.33 3.58
CA MET A 91 -0.06 -7.90 4.59
C MET A 91 -1.43 -8.25 4.01
N ILE A 92 -2.03 -7.40 3.17
CA ILE A 92 -3.34 -7.65 2.56
C ILE A 92 -3.30 -8.49 1.28
N GLY A 93 -2.12 -8.70 0.71
CA GLY A 93 -1.93 -9.46 -0.54
C GLY A 93 -0.98 -8.75 -1.49
N ALA A 94 -0.71 -9.34 -2.65
CA ALA A 94 0.21 -8.79 -3.65
C ALA A 94 -0.53 -8.47 -4.96
N PRO A 95 -0.13 -7.44 -5.73
CA PRO A 95 -0.77 -7.07 -6.99
C PRO A 95 -0.85 -8.22 -7.98
N ARG A 96 0.18 -9.07 -8.04
CA ARG A 96 0.18 -10.28 -8.88
C ARG A 96 -0.96 -11.25 -8.55
N ALA A 97 -1.37 -11.33 -7.30
CA ALA A 97 -2.47 -12.20 -6.89
C ALA A 97 -3.80 -11.57 -7.32
N ASN A 98 -3.92 -10.25 -7.19
CA ASN A 98 -5.10 -9.50 -7.63
C ASN A 98 -5.29 -9.62 -9.15
N LEU A 99 -4.22 -9.45 -9.93
CA LEU A 99 -4.23 -9.58 -11.39
C LEU A 99 -4.52 -11.02 -11.86
N ARG A 100 -4.12 -12.05 -11.12
CA ARG A 100 -4.44 -13.44 -11.46
C ARG A 100 -5.88 -13.82 -11.12
N ALA A 101 -6.45 -13.17 -10.12
CA ALA A 101 -7.81 -13.41 -9.66
C ALA A 101 -8.83 -12.49 -10.34
N ASP A 102 -8.39 -11.54 -11.17
CA ASP A 102 -9.20 -10.43 -11.69
C ASP A 102 -10.04 -9.77 -10.58
N SER A 103 -9.43 -9.57 -9.40
CA SER A 103 -10.16 -9.24 -8.17
C SER A 103 -9.30 -8.49 -7.16
N LEU A 104 -9.89 -7.52 -6.48
CA LEU A 104 -9.18 -6.67 -5.53
C LEU A 104 -8.98 -7.37 -4.17
N TYR A 105 -7.74 -7.75 -3.85
CA TYR A 105 -7.34 -8.38 -2.58
C TYR A 105 -8.34 -9.42 -2.04
N PRO A 106 -8.60 -10.51 -2.77
CA PRO A 106 -9.65 -11.48 -2.40
C PRO A 106 -9.44 -12.14 -1.03
N GLN A 107 -8.21 -12.16 -0.53
CA GLN A 107 -7.85 -12.78 0.75
C GLN A 107 -7.53 -11.76 1.86
N ALA A 108 -7.96 -10.50 1.72
CA ALA A 108 -7.59 -9.41 2.64
C ALA A 108 -7.91 -9.76 4.10
N GLY A 109 -9.17 -10.12 4.40
CA GLY A 109 -9.62 -10.45 5.76
C GLY A 109 -8.84 -11.61 6.37
N ALA A 110 -8.77 -12.76 5.68
CA ALA A 110 -8.06 -13.95 6.17
C ALA A 110 -6.56 -13.69 6.46
N ARG A 111 -5.92 -12.84 5.65
CA ARG A 111 -4.52 -12.47 5.87
C ARG A 111 -4.36 -11.52 7.05
N VAL A 112 -5.18 -10.46 7.12
CA VAL A 112 -5.13 -9.49 8.23
C VAL A 112 -5.38 -10.19 9.56
N ARG A 113 -6.39 -11.07 9.63
CA ARG A 113 -6.67 -11.86 10.84
C ARG A 113 -5.41 -12.56 11.37
N ARG A 114 -4.67 -13.21 10.47
CA ARG A 114 -3.46 -13.94 10.83
C ARG A 114 -2.33 -13.05 11.33
N TYR A 115 -2.21 -11.82 10.83
CA TYR A 115 -1.29 -10.84 11.41
C TYR A 115 -1.77 -10.37 12.79
N LEU A 116 -3.05 -10.03 12.95
CA LEU A 116 -3.61 -9.60 14.24
C LEU A 116 -3.36 -10.64 15.35
N ASP A 117 -3.64 -11.92 15.04
CA ASP A 117 -3.40 -13.02 15.98
C ASP A 117 -1.89 -13.15 16.30
N ALA A 118 -1.00 -12.95 15.32
CA ALA A 118 0.46 -13.02 15.51
C ALA A 118 1.01 -11.87 16.37
N PHE A 119 0.33 -10.72 16.37
CA PHE A 119 0.61 -9.60 17.26
C PHE A 119 -0.02 -9.76 18.65
N GLY A 120 -0.75 -10.85 18.91
CA GLY A 120 -1.27 -11.20 20.24
C GLY A 120 -2.22 -10.15 20.83
N GLY A 121 -3.02 -9.49 19.99
CA GLY A 121 -3.94 -8.43 20.41
C GLY A 121 -3.29 -7.07 20.68
N GLY A 122 -2.00 -6.90 20.42
CA GLY A 122 -1.31 -5.61 20.60
C GLY A 122 -1.63 -4.53 19.55
N VAL A 123 -2.37 -4.89 18.49
CA VAL A 123 -2.76 -3.95 17.42
C VAL A 123 -3.95 -3.12 17.88
N THR A 124 -3.74 -1.81 17.96
CA THR A 124 -4.74 -0.85 18.44
C THR A 124 -5.40 -0.06 17.32
N GLN A 125 -4.83 -0.09 16.11
CA GLN A 125 -5.40 0.57 14.94
C GLN A 125 -4.91 -0.06 13.64
N ILE A 126 -5.75 -0.06 12.61
CA ILE A 126 -5.41 -0.41 11.24
C ILE A 126 -5.59 0.83 10.36
N ALA A 127 -4.62 1.11 9.50
CA ALA A 127 -4.71 2.14 8.47
C ALA A 127 -4.60 1.50 7.08
N LEU A 128 -5.62 1.70 6.24
CA LEU A 128 -5.65 1.24 4.85
C LEU A 128 -5.63 2.45 3.92
N SER A 129 -4.63 2.51 3.06
CA SER A 129 -4.65 3.46 1.94
C SER A 129 -5.38 2.85 0.74
N ILE A 130 -6.32 3.58 0.15
CA ILE A 130 -7.08 3.20 -1.06
C ILE A 130 -6.85 4.20 -2.20
N ARG A 131 -7.29 3.88 -3.41
CA ARG A 131 -7.13 4.73 -4.60
C ARG A 131 -8.21 4.41 -5.62
N SER A 132 -8.59 5.36 -6.46
CA SER A 132 -9.52 5.13 -7.57
C SER A 132 -9.14 3.87 -8.38
N PRO A 133 -10.06 2.88 -8.54
CA PRO A 133 -9.76 1.56 -9.10
C PRO A 133 -9.13 1.59 -10.50
N GLU A 134 -9.58 2.49 -11.39
CA GLU A 134 -9.00 2.66 -12.73
C GLU A 134 -7.53 3.06 -12.67
N LEU A 135 -7.17 3.94 -11.73
CA LEU A 135 -5.79 4.36 -11.53
C LEU A 135 -4.97 3.28 -10.81
N TYR A 136 -5.56 2.54 -9.88
CA TYR A 136 -4.93 1.41 -9.21
C TYR A 136 -4.57 0.31 -10.23
N TRP A 137 -5.54 -0.15 -11.02
CA TRP A 137 -5.35 -1.20 -12.01
C TRP A 137 -4.39 -0.78 -13.12
N ALA A 138 -4.52 0.44 -13.67
CA ALA A 138 -3.57 0.96 -14.65
C ALA A 138 -2.12 0.95 -14.11
N SER A 139 -1.95 1.33 -12.84
CA SER A 139 -0.65 1.33 -12.17
C SER A 139 -0.11 -0.08 -11.92
N CYS A 140 -0.97 -1.05 -11.59
CA CYS A 140 -0.62 -2.46 -11.45
C CYS A 140 -0.21 -3.08 -12.78
N PHE A 141 -0.94 -2.81 -13.88
CA PHE A 141 -0.58 -3.29 -15.22
C PHE A 141 0.73 -2.70 -15.70
N ALA A 142 0.92 -1.38 -15.58
CA ALA A 142 2.17 -0.71 -15.94
C ALA A 142 3.37 -1.34 -15.22
N PHE A 143 3.23 -1.62 -13.92
CA PHE A 143 4.27 -2.31 -13.16
C PHE A 143 4.45 -3.76 -13.62
N ALA A 144 3.38 -4.50 -13.89
CA ALA A 144 3.46 -5.89 -14.34
C ALA A 144 4.16 -6.01 -15.71
N VAL A 145 3.83 -5.12 -16.66
CA VAL A 145 4.48 -5.08 -17.98
C VAL A 145 5.99 -4.88 -17.83
N MET A 146 6.44 -3.90 -17.04
CA MET A 146 7.87 -3.70 -16.73
C MET A 146 8.55 -4.87 -16.02
N ARG A 147 7.78 -5.84 -15.51
CA ARG A 147 8.29 -7.05 -14.85
C ARG A 147 8.23 -8.28 -15.75
N GLY A 148 7.95 -8.13 -17.04
CA GLY A 148 7.93 -9.25 -17.98
C GLY A 148 6.53 -9.79 -18.27
N HIS A 149 5.46 -9.22 -17.71
CA HIS A 149 4.11 -9.69 -18.02
C HIS A 149 3.60 -9.12 -19.35
N ALA A 150 2.61 -9.80 -19.93
CA ALA A 150 1.93 -9.37 -21.15
C ALA A 150 1.06 -8.13 -20.87
N VAL A 151 0.82 -7.34 -21.93
CA VAL A 151 -0.19 -6.28 -21.96
C VAL A 151 -1.59 -6.92 -21.73
N PRO A 152 -2.47 -6.33 -20.90
CA PRO A 152 -3.78 -6.91 -20.61
C PRO A 152 -4.67 -6.93 -21.86
N SER A 153 -5.41 -8.01 -22.03
CA SER A 153 -6.42 -8.11 -23.08
C SER A 153 -7.67 -7.30 -22.73
N ALA A 154 -8.46 -6.94 -23.74
CA ALA A 154 -9.77 -6.31 -23.56
C ALA A 154 -10.69 -7.15 -22.65
N ALA A 155 -10.64 -8.49 -22.77
CA ALA A 155 -11.42 -9.38 -21.91
C ALA A 155 -11.03 -9.26 -20.42
N THR A 156 -9.73 -9.13 -20.11
CA THR A 156 -9.27 -8.90 -18.73
C THR A 156 -9.72 -7.54 -18.21
N LEU A 157 -9.63 -6.49 -19.04
CA LEU A 157 -10.08 -5.16 -18.65
C LEU A 157 -11.59 -5.15 -18.37
N ASN A 158 -12.40 -5.79 -19.23
CA ASN A 158 -13.83 -5.91 -19.04
C ASN A 158 -14.16 -6.67 -17.75
N ARG A 159 -13.50 -7.81 -17.46
CA ARG A 159 -13.74 -8.54 -16.20
C ARG A 159 -13.44 -7.70 -14.95
N LEU A 160 -12.43 -6.85 -14.99
CA LEU A 160 -12.12 -5.93 -13.89
C LEU A 160 -13.12 -4.78 -13.78
N THR A 161 -13.63 -4.30 -14.92
CA THR A 161 -14.71 -3.31 -14.97
C THR A 161 -16.03 -3.90 -14.51
N ASP A 162 -16.37 -5.14 -14.84
CA ASP A 162 -17.64 -5.75 -14.45
C ASP A 162 -17.60 -6.38 -13.05
N SER A 163 -16.43 -6.37 -12.41
CA SER A 163 -16.23 -6.99 -11.10
C SER A 163 -17.06 -6.27 -10.02
N PRO A 164 -17.93 -6.97 -9.28
CA PRO A 164 -18.71 -6.37 -8.21
C PRO A 164 -17.86 -6.04 -6.98
N ARG A 165 -16.60 -6.50 -6.91
CA ARG A 165 -15.73 -6.32 -5.75
C ARG A 165 -14.89 -5.05 -5.86
N GLY A 166 -15.24 -4.04 -5.05
CA GLY A 166 -14.55 -2.76 -4.91
C GLY A 166 -13.81 -2.61 -3.56
N TRP A 167 -13.58 -1.37 -3.14
CA TRP A 167 -12.91 -1.10 -1.87
C TRP A 167 -13.82 -1.37 -0.69
N ARG A 168 -15.14 -1.17 -0.83
CA ARG A 168 -16.13 -1.50 0.20
C ARG A 168 -16.02 -2.95 0.67
N GLU A 169 -15.95 -3.91 -0.25
CA GLU A 169 -15.82 -5.33 0.12
C GLU A 169 -14.48 -5.62 0.81
N VAL A 170 -13.39 -5.01 0.34
CA VAL A 170 -12.07 -5.16 0.98
C VAL A 170 -12.06 -4.58 2.39
N ILE A 171 -12.70 -3.43 2.59
CA ILE A 171 -12.83 -2.76 3.88
C ILE A 171 -13.69 -3.60 4.82
N ALA A 172 -14.82 -4.13 4.34
CA ALA A 172 -15.70 -5.01 5.11
C ALA A 172 -14.98 -6.30 5.54
N ASP A 173 -14.21 -6.92 4.64
CA ASP A 173 -13.41 -8.12 4.96
C ASP A 173 -12.38 -7.84 6.07
N ILE A 174 -11.72 -6.67 6.02
CA ILE A 174 -10.72 -6.27 7.03
C ILE A 174 -11.41 -5.95 8.36
N ALA A 175 -12.52 -5.21 8.35
CA ALA A 175 -13.28 -4.89 9.55
C ALA A 175 -13.82 -6.16 10.23
N CYS A 176 -14.33 -7.12 9.45
CA CYS A 176 -14.78 -8.43 9.94
C CYS A 176 -13.63 -9.24 10.57
N ALA A 177 -12.43 -9.17 9.98
CA ALA A 177 -11.24 -9.84 10.49
C ALA A 177 -10.67 -9.19 11.78
N ALA A 178 -11.03 -7.94 12.05
CA ALA A 178 -10.44 -7.10 13.08
C ALA A 178 -11.49 -6.48 14.03
N PRO A 179 -12.40 -7.28 14.64
CA PRO A 179 -13.45 -6.74 15.48
C PRO A 179 -12.87 -5.94 16.64
N GLY A 180 -13.38 -4.72 16.85
CA GLY A 180 -12.94 -3.83 17.92
C GLY A 180 -11.62 -3.09 17.65
N VAL A 181 -10.96 -3.31 16.51
CA VAL A 181 -9.78 -2.54 16.09
C VAL A 181 -10.22 -1.45 15.12
N PRO A 182 -10.08 -0.15 15.46
CA PRO A 182 -10.43 0.94 14.55
C PRO A 182 -9.73 0.82 13.20
N LEU A 183 -10.52 0.92 12.13
CA LEU A 183 -10.05 0.93 10.74
C LEU A 183 -10.14 2.33 10.14
N MET A 184 -8.99 2.92 9.86
CA MET A 184 -8.85 4.22 9.22
C MET A 184 -8.56 4.08 7.73
N ILE A 185 -9.26 4.85 6.91
CA ILE A 185 -9.11 4.88 5.46
C ILE A 185 -8.44 6.18 5.02
N LEU A 186 -7.38 6.07 4.22
CA LEU A 186 -6.63 7.20 3.65
C LEU A 186 -6.72 7.13 2.11
N THR A 187 -7.24 8.16 1.45
CA THR A 187 -7.25 8.18 -0.02
C THR A 187 -5.85 8.50 -0.56
N HIS A 188 -5.46 7.87 -1.67
CA HIS A 188 -4.19 8.19 -2.31
C HIS A 188 -4.24 9.58 -2.95
N GLU A 189 -5.41 9.99 -3.41
CA GLU A 189 -5.70 11.25 -4.06
C GLU A 189 -5.40 12.44 -3.13
N GLU A 190 -5.77 12.34 -1.85
CA GLU A 190 -5.51 13.41 -0.88
C GLU A 190 -4.15 13.22 -0.19
N PHE A 191 -3.82 12.00 0.24
CA PHE A 191 -2.68 11.77 1.13
C PHE A 191 -1.42 11.30 0.39
N GLY A 192 -1.47 11.05 -0.92
CA GLY A 192 -0.38 10.45 -1.71
C GLY A 192 0.97 11.19 -1.65
N SER A 193 0.91 12.51 -1.51
CA SER A 193 2.06 13.41 -1.44
C SER A 193 2.30 13.99 -0.04
N LEU A 194 1.52 13.54 0.96
CA LEU A 194 1.52 14.09 2.32
C LEU A 194 1.80 12.97 3.36
N PRO A 195 2.98 12.32 3.33
CA PRO A 195 3.32 11.27 4.29
C PRO A 195 3.32 11.74 5.75
N GLU A 196 3.64 13.01 6.01
CA GLU A 196 3.57 13.70 7.29
C GLU A 196 2.14 13.70 7.84
N LEU A 197 1.16 14.03 7.00
CA LEU A 197 -0.25 14.04 7.35
C LEU A 197 -0.78 12.63 7.60
N ARG A 198 -0.35 11.64 6.80
CA ARG A 198 -0.67 10.22 7.07
C ARG A 198 -0.21 9.80 8.46
N LEU A 199 1.04 10.14 8.81
CA LEU A 199 1.59 9.82 10.11
C LEU A 199 0.81 10.51 11.23
N TRP A 200 0.45 11.78 11.05
CA TRP A 200 -0.34 12.54 12.00
C TRP A 200 -1.70 11.86 12.29
N HIS A 201 -2.42 11.43 11.26
CA HIS A 201 -3.65 10.67 11.44
C HIS A 201 -3.43 9.33 12.14
N MET A 202 -2.45 8.55 11.67
CA MET A 202 -2.17 7.22 12.23
C MET A 202 -1.78 7.26 13.71
N THR A 203 -1.14 8.34 14.16
CA THR A 203 -0.70 8.51 15.56
C THR A 203 -1.77 9.16 16.44
N GLY A 204 -2.99 9.36 15.93
CA GLY A 204 -4.07 9.99 16.67
C GLY A 204 -3.83 11.48 16.89
N ARG A 205 -3.17 12.15 15.93
CA ARG A 205 -2.86 13.59 15.93
C ARG A 205 -1.90 14.03 17.03
N ARG A 206 -1.09 13.10 17.54
CA ARG A 206 -0.13 13.33 18.64
C ARG A 206 1.31 13.52 18.17
N ALA A 207 1.65 13.02 16.99
CA ALA A 207 2.96 13.25 16.39
C ALA A 207 3.09 14.71 15.96
N ASP A 208 4.32 15.22 16.00
CA ASP A 208 4.76 16.43 15.32
C ASP A 208 5.61 15.99 14.11
N PRO A 209 4.99 15.69 12.97
CA PRO A 209 5.68 15.02 11.87
C PRO A 209 6.61 16.02 11.15
N PRO A 210 7.90 15.68 10.96
CA PRO A 210 8.83 16.59 10.28
C PRO A 210 8.53 16.75 8.78
N ASP A 211 8.86 17.90 8.21
CA ASP A 211 8.78 18.10 6.74
C ASP A 211 9.94 17.47 5.97
N THR A 212 11.03 17.13 6.65
CA THR A 212 12.21 16.52 6.04
C THR A 212 11.82 15.20 5.35
N HIS A 213 12.26 14.99 4.11
CA HIS A 213 11.88 13.85 3.26
C HIS A 213 10.39 13.75 2.88
N ALA A 214 9.52 14.67 3.32
CA ALA A 214 8.07 14.60 3.08
C ALA A 214 7.69 14.75 1.59
N ARG A 215 8.56 15.38 0.80
CA ARG A 215 8.33 15.64 -0.64
C ARG A 215 8.98 14.63 -1.57
N GLU A 216 9.61 13.59 -1.03
CA GLU A 216 10.16 12.50 -1.84
C GLU A 216 9.03 11.64 -2.43
N TRP A 217 9.04 11.44 -3.75
CA TRP A 217 8.04 10.60 -4.43
C TRP A 217 8.70 9.43 -5.16
N LEU A 218 8.65 8.26 -4.52
CA LEU A 218 9.27 7.04 -5.00
C LEU A 218 8.27 6.11 -5.72
N ASN A 219 8.80 5.14 -6.50
CA ASN A 219 8.05 4.08 -7.16
C ASN A 219 6.90 4.55 -8.08
N ARG A 220 7.09 5.71 -8.74
CA ARG A 220 6.19 6.20 -9.78
C ARG A 220 6.01 5.15 -10.88
N SER A 221 4.81 5.06 -11.44
CA SER A 221 4.55 4.14 -12.55
C SER A 221 5.39 4.54 -13.77
N PRO A 222 5.88 3.56 -14.53
CA PRO A 222 6.53 3.83 -15.81
C PRO A 222 5.53 4.53 -16.74
N GLY A 223 6.05 5.47 -17.54
CA GLY A 223 5.27 6.12 -18.59
C GLY A 223 5.20 5.26 -19.85
N LEU A 224 4.31 5.63 -20.76
CA LEU A 224 4.12 4.96 -22.06
C LEU A 224 5.42 4.78 -22.84
N GLY A 225 6.29 5.80 -22.89
CA GLY A 225 7.58 5.70 -23.59
C GLY A 225 8.50 4.63 -23.00
N ALA A 226 8.57 4.53 -21.67
CA ALA A 226 9.39 3.50 -21.00
C ALA A 226 8.81 2.09 -21.21
N LEU A 227 7.48 1.96 -21.21
CA LEU A 227 6.80 0.70 -21.46
C LEU A 227 7.03 0.20 -22.89
N ARG A 228 6.88 1.07 -23.89
CA ARG A 228 7.13 0.72 -25.30
C ARG A 228 8.58 0.34 -25.56
N ALA A 229 9.54 1.09 -24.99
CA ALA A 229 10.95 0.73 -25.06
C ALA A 229 11.20 -0.67 -24.48
N PHE A 230 10.62 -0.97 -23.31
CA PHE A 230 10.75 -2.28 -22.68
C PHE A 230 10.10 -3.42 -23.47
N LEU A 231 8.97 -3.19 -24.15
CA LEU A 231 8.39 -4.18 -25.07
C LEU A 231 9.32 -4.45 -26.26
N GLY A 232 9.87 -3.41 -26.87
CA GLY A 232 10.83 -3.53 -27.96
C GLY A 232 12.10 -4.29 -27.56
N GLU A 233 12.65 -4.01 -26.37
CA GLU A 233 13.79 -4.74 -25.80
C GLU A 233 13.52 -6.25 -25.61
N ARG A 234 12.26 -6.63 -25.44
CA ARG A 234 11.81 -8.04 -25.32
C ARG A 234 11.46 -8.69 -26.65
N GLY A 235 11.55 -7.96 -27.76
CA GLY A 235 11.10 -8.43 -29.08
C GLY A 235 9.57 -8.52 -29.22
N GLU A 236 8.82 -7.83 -28.36
CA GLU A 236 7.36 -7.69 -28.45
C GLU A 236 6.99 -6.42 -29.22
N ASP A 237 5.80 -6.41 -29.80
CA ASP A 237 5.28 -5.28 -30.56
C ASP A 237 4.98 -4.07 -29.64
N PRO A 238 5.71 -2.95 -29.78
CA PRO A 238 5.45 -1.74 -28.99
C PRO A 238 4.07 -1.11 -29.26
N ASP A 239 3.46 -1.41 -30.42
CA ASP A 239 2.17 -0.84 -30.84
C ASP A 239 0.98 -1.48 -30.11
N LEU A 240 1.24 -2.50 -29.28
CA LEU A 240 0.29 -2.98 -28.27
C LEU A 240 -0.07 -1.90 -27.23
N LEU A 241 0.73 -0.83 -27.14
CA LEU A 241 0.48 0.33 -26.29
C LEU A 241 0.17 1.55 -27.15
N PRO A 242 -0.78 2.42 -26.73
CA PRO A 242 -1.13 3.60 -27.50
C PRO A 242 0.05 4.56 -27.65
N GLU A 243 0.05 5.33 -28.73
CA GLU A 243 0.98 6.44 -28.92
C GLU A 243 0.87 7.51 -27.82
N GLY A 244 1.88 8.38 -27.74
CA GLY A 244 1.92 9.51 -26.80
C GLY A 244 2.84 9.31 -25.60
N THR A 245 2.78 10.28 -24.69
CA THR A 245 3.65 10.38 -23.49
C THR A 245 2.83 10.35 -22.20
N GLY A 246 3.51 10.16 -21.06
CA GLY A 246 2.86 10.19 -19.75
C GLY A 246 2.33 8.83 -19.27
N ARG A 247 1.31 8.86 -18.40
CA ARG A 247 0.80 7.67 -17.72
C ARG A 247 -0.02 6.81 -18.68
N TRP A 248 0.26 5.50 -18.69
CA TRP A 248 -0.57 4.55 -19.43
C TRP A 248 -1.93 4.37 -18.75
N MET A 249 -3.00 4.46 -19.54
CA MET A 249 -4.37 4.15 -19.15
C MET A 249 -4.90 3.06 -20.09
N PRO A 250 -5.05 1.81 -19.62
CA PRO A 250 -5.49 0.70 -20.47
C PRO A 250 -7.01 0.67 -20.67
N PHE A 251 -7.79 1.31 -19.80
CA PHE A 251 -9.25 1.28 -19.85
C PHE A 251 -9.80 2.29 -20.87
N ALA A 252 -10.81 1.88 -21.63
CA ALA A 252 -11.62 2.80 -22.43
C ALA A 252 -12.35 3.82 -21.54
N ARG A 253 -12.78 4.96 -22.13
CA ARG A 253 -13.43 6.04 -21.36
C ARG A 253 -14.68 5.59 -20.60
N ALA A 254 -15.51 4.73 -21.20
CA ALA A 254 -16.71 4.19 -20.55
C ALA A 254 -16.35 3.36 -19.30
N ALA A 255 -15.41 2.42 -19.43
CA ALA A 255 -14.92 1.62 -18.32
C ALA A 255 -14.27 2.47 -17.21
N GLN A 256 -13.55 3.54 -17.56
CA GLN A 256 -13.03 4.47 -16.57
C GLN A 256 -14.13 5.22 -15.82
N ALA A 257 -15.21 5.63 -16.51
CA ALA A 257 -16.33 6.31 -15.89
C ALA A 257 -17.04 5.40 -14.87
N GLU A 258 -17.28 4.14 -15.24
CA GLU A 258 -17.91 3.15 -14.37
C GLU A 258 -17.06 2.84 -13.11
N LEU A 259 -15.75 2.66 -13.28
CA LEU A 259 -14.84 2.45 -12.15
C LEU A 259 -14.79 3.66 -11.21
N LYS A 260 -14.88 4.88 -11.75
CA LYS A 260 -14.92 6.12 -10.98
C LYS A 260 -16.25 6.31 -10.25
N GLU A 261 -17.36 5.95 -10.89
CA GLU A 261 -18.70 6.02 -10.29
C GLU A 261 -18.77 5.10 -9.07
N ARG A 262 -18.36 3.83 -9.21
CA ARG A 262 -18.27 2.91 -8.06
C ARG A 262 -17.34 3.43 -6.96
N TYR A 263 -16.23 4.06 -7.33
CA TYR A 263 -15.34 4.65 -6.33
C TYR A 263 -15.97 5.86 -5.63
N ALA A 264 -16.73 6.68 -6.34
CA ALA A 264 -17.49 7.77 -5.76
C ALA A 264 -18.54 7.25 -4.77
N ASP A 265 -19.21 6.14 -5.08
CA ASP A 265 -20.14 5.46 -4.18
C ASP A 265 -19.44 4.91 -2.92
N ASP A 266 -18.26 4.31 -3.08
CA ASP A 266 -17.42 3.87 -1.95
C ASP A 266 -17.02 5.04 -1.06
N LEU A 267 -16.61 6.17 -1.65
CA LEU A 267 -16.26 7.38 -0.89
C LEU A 267 -17.48 8.03 -0.22
N PHE A 268 -18.64 8.00 -0.87
CA PHE A 268 -19.89 8.48 -0.28
C PHE A 268 -20.26 7.64 0.95
N TRP A 269 -20.25 6.31 0.82
CA TRP A 269 -20.46 5.38 1.94
C TRP A 269 -19.46 5.61 3.08
N LEU A 270 -18.18 5.81 2.76
CA LEU A 270 -17.15 6.13 3.76
C LEU A 270 -17.40 7.45 4.49
N ARG A 271 -17.84 8.50 3.78
CA ARG A 271 -18.20 9.79 4.38
C ARG A 271 -19.46 9.70 5.23
N ALA A 272 -20.39 8.82 4.89
CA ALA A 272 -21.58 8.52 5.68
C ALA A 272 -21.30 7.67 6.93
N GLY A 273 -20.03 7.33 7.21
CA GLY A 273 -19.62 6.59 8.40
C GLY A 273 -19.43 5.09 8.20
N ALA A 274 -19.52 4.61 6.95
CA ALA A 274 -19.18 3.24 6.56
C ALA A 274 -19.89 2.14 7.38
N ASP A 275 -21.15 2.38 7.78
CA ASP A 275 -21.92 1.51 8.68
C ASP A 275 -21.21 1.20 10.01
N GLY A 276 -20.31 2.08 10.45
CA GLY A 276 -19.46 1.90 11.62
C GLY A 276 -18.25 0.98 11.41
N LEU A 277 -18.03 0.45 10.20
CA LEU A 277 -16.92 -0.45 9.87
C LEU A 277 -15.58 0.27 9.76
N ALA A 278 -15.59 1.55 9.36
CA ALA A 278 -14.38 2.31 9.09
C ALA A 278 -14.60 3.81 9.24
N ARG A 279 -13.49 4.55 9.37
CA ARG A 279 -13.47 6.02 9.37
C ARG A 279 -12.60 6.53 8.23
N LEU A 280 -13.15 7.42 7.41
CA LEU A 280 -12.36 8.18 6.43
C LEU A 280 -11.55 9.27 7.14
N ALA A 281 -10.25 9.34 6.83
CA ALA A 281 -9.41 10.46 7.24
C ALA A 281 -9.75 11.70 6.42
N ASP A 282 -9.74 12.86 7.05
CA ASP A 282 -9.99 14.16 6.43
C ASP A 282 -8.80 15.10 6.65
N THR A 283 -8.66 16.14 5.84
CA THR A 283 -7.61 17.15 6.03
C THR A 283 -7.98 18.19 7.09
N THR A 284 -9.17 18.08 7.70
CA THR A 284 -9.70 19.06 8.67
C THR A 284 -8.83 19.12 9.93
N GLY A 285 -8.42 20.34 10.29
CA GLY A 285 -7.62 20.59 11.49
C GLY A 285 -6.12 20.33 11.33
N TRP A 286 -5.66 20.02 10.11
CA TRP A 286 -4.24 20.05 9.78
C TRP A 286 -3.84 21.47 9.35
N ASN A 287 -3.11 22.17 10.21
CA ASN A 287 -2.48 23.43 9.86
C ASN A 287 -1.05 23.14 9.38
N SER A 288 -0.88 22.84 8.09
CA SER A 288 0.47 22.89 7.52
C SER A 288 0.93 24.34 7.52
N GLY A 289 1.99 24.65 8.26
CA GLY A 289 2.82 25.79 7.90
C GLY A 289 3.37 25.52 6.51
N GLN A 290 2.84 26.22 5.50
CA GLN A 290 3.11 26.09 4.06
C GLN A 290 2.20 25.13 3.30
N ASP A 291 1.41 25.74 2.41
CA ASP A 291 0.63 25.11 1.36
C ASP A 291 1.47 24.08 0.62
N GLY A 292 1.19 22.80 0.87
CA GLY A 292 1.60 21.72 0.00
C GLY A 292 1.01 21.99 -1.37
N THR A 293 1.82 22.57 -2.27
CA THR A 293 1.45 22.77 -3.67
C THR A 293 1.16 21.40 -4.25
N GLN A 294 -0.13 21.05 -4.34
CA GLN A 294 -0.59 19.93 -5.13
C GLN A 294 -0.05 20.17 -6.55
N PRO A 295 0.76 19.27 -7.12
CA PRO A 295 1.05 19.38 -8.53
C PRO A 295 -0.28 19.16 -9.28
N PRO A 296 -0.67 20.05 -10.20
CA PRO A 296 -1.83 19.82 -11.04
C PRO A 296 -1.69 18.49 -11.79
N PRO A 297 -2.80 17.88 -12.25
CA PRO A 297 -2.72 16.69 -13.07
C PRO A 297 -2.08 17.04 -14.42
N GLY A 298 -0.76 16.86 -14.50
CA GLY A 298 0.02 17.09 -15.71
C GLY A 298 1.23 17.99 -15.48
N ILE A 299 2.40 17.44 -15.82
CA ILE A 299 3.68 18.12 -16.08
C ILE A 299 4.47 18.56 -14.83
N GLY A 300 5.71 18.07 -14.74
CA GLY A 300 6.71 18.53 -13.77
C GLY A 300 7.66 17.44 -13.31
N GLU A 301 8.64 17.11 -14.15
CA GLU A 301 9.78 16.26 -13.81
C GLU A 301 10.49 16.77 -12.55
N ARG A 302 10.52 15.98 -11.47
CA ARG A 302 11.45 16.19 -10.34
C ARG A 302 11.90 14.86 -9.75
N GLY A 303 13.23 14.69 -9.75
CA GLY A 303 14.04 13.81 -8.88
C GLY A 303 13.77 12.31 -8.94
N ARG A 304 14.56 11.57 -9.73
CA ARG A 304 14.75 10.12 -9.55
C ARG A 304 15.85 9.90 -8.50
N ARG A 305 15.56 9.15 -7.44
CA ARG A 305 16.55 8.30 -6.77
C ARG A 305 16.10 6.86 -6.97
N ASN A 306 16.78 6.17 -7.89
CA ASN A 306 16.66 4.72 -8.03
C ASN A 306 17.55 4.13 -6.94
N ASP A 307 16.96 3.66 -5.83
CA ASP A 307 17.67 2.71 -4.98
C ASP A 307 17.61 1.37 -5.72
N GLU A 308 18.77 0.93 -6.22
CA GLU A 308 18.99 -0.36 -6.85
C GLU A 308 18.63 -1.49 -5.88
N GLU A 309 17.54 -2.21 -6.14
CA GLU A 309 17.37 -3.56 -5.60
C GLU A 309 18.37 -4.47 -6.33
N VAL A 310 19.55 -4.64 -5.74
CA VAL A 310 20.55 -5.61 -6.18
C VAL A 310 19.92 -7.00 -6.21
N GLY A 311 19.72 -7.50 -7.42
CA GLY A 311 19.24 -8.84 -7.69
C GLY A 311 20.20 -9.89 -7.16
N ARG A 312 19.67 -10.88 -6.44
CA ARG A 312 20.30 -12.19 -6.37
C ARG A 312 19.67 -13.08 -7.42
N MET A 313 20.29 -13.13 -8.60
CA MET A 313 20.22 -14.30 -9.46
C MET A 313 20.84 -15.46 -8.69
N VAL A 314 20.04 -16.48 -8.38
CA VAL A 314 20.56 -17.77 -7.93
C VAL A 314 20.99 -18.50 -9.20
N GLY A 315 22.30 -18.55 -9.42
CA GLY A 315 22.90 -19.43 -10.42
C GLY A 315 22.75 -20.88 -9.97
N HIS A 316 22.11 -21.69 -10.80
CA HIS A 316 22.24 -23.14 -10.73
C HIS A 316 23.51 -23.53 -11.50
N ARG A 317 24.43 -24.18 -10.79
CA ARG A 317 25.31 -25.19 -11.39
C ARG A 317 24.62 -26.53 -11.31
#